data_AF-A0A351NXB9-F1
#
_entry.id   AF-A0A351NXB9-F1
#
_cell.length_a   1.000
_cell.length_b   1.000
_cell.length_c   1.000
_cell.angle_alpha   90.00
_cell.angle_beta   90.00
_cell.angle_gamma   90.00
#
_symmetry.space_group_name_H-M   'P 1'
#
loop_
_entity.id
_entity.type
_entity.pdbx_description
1 polymer ?
#
loop_
_entity_poly.entity_id
_entity_poly.type
_entity_poly.pdbx_seq_one_letter_code
_entity_poly.pdbx_strand_id
1 'polypeptide(L)'
;MSVAKLLTQIKNDSDIWLSPIHGINHWDRVMDNALMVGETNGADLKVIEYFAYLHDSCRVNDGRDPEHGPRAAAYAKNHREIFELNDQQFKVLTAAVSGHT
;
A
#
# COMPACT_ATOMS: atom_id res chain seq x y z
N MET A 1 -2.35 -15.77 2.45
CA MET A 1 -2.09 -14.46 3.09
C MET A 1 -2.63 -13.37 2.18
N SER A 2 -3.27 -12.37 2.76
CA SER A 2 -4.13 -11.42 2.05
C SER A 2 -3.35 -10.39 1.21
N VAL A 3 -2.16 -9.99 1.69
CA VAL A 3 -1.21 -9.11 0.95
C VAL A 3 -0.61 -9.78 -0.28
N ALA A 4 -0.43 -11.10 -0.28
CA ALA A 4 0.12 -11.82 -1.44
C ALA A 4 -0.79 -11.72 -2.68
N LYS A 5 -2.11 -11.63 -2.47
CA LYS A 5 -3.08 -11.39 -3.56
C LYS A 5 -2.91 -9.97 -4.12
N LEU A 6 -2.78 -8.97 -3.25
CA LEU A 6 -2.51 -7.59 -3.66
C LEU A 6 -1.21 -7.49 -4.45
N LEU A 7 -0.12 -8.06 -3.95
CA LEU A 7 1.17 -8.01 -4.63
C LEU A 7 1.13 -8.71 -5.99
N THR A 8 0.43 -9.85 -6.08
CA THR A 8 0.20 -10.53 -7.36
C THR A 8 -0.56 -9.61 -8.33
N GLN A 9 -1.62 -8.95 -7.86
CA GLN A 9 -2.41 -8.05 -8.69
C GLN A 9 -1.59 -6.84 -9.18
N ILE A 10 -0.84 -6.18 -8.29
CA ILE A 10 0.04 -5.06 -8.65
C ILE A 10 1.07 -5.48 -9.72
N LYS A 11 1.67 -6.67 -9.56
CA LYS A 11 2.64 -7.23 -10.51
C LYS A 11 2.03 -7.56 -11.88
N ASN A 12 0.75 -7.89 -11.93
CA ASN A 12 0.04 -8.11 -13.20
C ASN A 12 -0.30 -6.77 -13.89
N ASP A 13 -0.56 -5.72 -13.12
CA ASP A 13 -1.04 -4.44 -13.65
C ASP A 13 0.10 -3.47 -14.01
N SER A 14 1.29 -3.64 -13.42
CA SER A 14 2.40 -2.70 -13.62
C SER A 14 3.77 -3.28 -13.24
N ASP A 15 4.82 -2.60 -13.70
CA ASP A 15 6.22 -2.92 -13.37
C ASP A 15 6.81 -2.04 -12.25
N ILE A 16 6.00 -1.22 -11.56
CA ILE A 16 6.51 -0.28 -10.53
C ILE A 16 7.22 -1.00 -9.38
N TRP A 17 6.83 -2.25 -9.10
CA TRP A 17 7.47 -3.10 -8.11
C TRP A 17 8.95 -3.42 -8.45
N LEU A 18 9.38 -3.22 -9.69
CA LEU A 18 10.78 -3.33 -10.13
C LEU A 18 11.58 -2.02 -9.95
N SER A 19 10.94 -0.90 -9.59
CA SER A 19 11.66 0.36 -9.41
C SER A 19 12.78 0.21 -8.36
N PRO A 20 14.01 0.67 -8.66
CA PRO A 20 15.11 0.61 -7.70
C PRO A 20 14.92 1.58 -6.52
N ILE A 21 14.03 2.57 -6.66
CA ILE A 21 13.80 3.62 -5.66
C ILE A 21 12.48 3.36 -4.92
N HIS A 22 11.38 3.12 -5.66
CA HIS A 22 10.03 2.99 -5.11
C HIS A 22 9.38 1.62 -5.35
N GLY A 23 10.18 0.59 -5.67
CA GLY A 23 9.70 -0.77 -5.88
C GLY A 23 9.73 -1.62 -4.61
N ILE A 24 9.73 -2.94 -4.79
CA ILE A 24 9.50 -3.92 -3.70
C ILE A 24 10.45 -3.77 -2.52
N ASN A 25 11.74 -3.48 -2.78
CA ASN A 25 12.74 -3.29 -1.73
C ASN A 25 12.41 -2.09 -0.83
N HIS A 26 11.77 -1.05 -1.37
CA HIS A 26 11.29 0.09 -0.59
C HIS A 26 10.06 -0.29 0.23
N TRP A 27 9.11 -0.99 -0.37
CA TRP A 27 7.89 -1.44 0.32
C TRP A 27 8.20 -2.39 1.49
N ASP A 28 9.16 -3.30 1.33
CA ASP A 28 9.61 -4.20 2.40
C ASP A 28 10.21 -3.40 3.58
N ARG A 29 11.02 -2.37 3.32
CA ARG A 29 11.54 -1.49 4.39
C ARG A 29 10.43 -0.71 5.08
N VAL A 30 9.41 -0.28 4.34
CA VAL A 30 8.22 0.38 4.93
C VAL A 30 7.49 -0.61 5.85
N MET A 31 7.32 -1.86 5.42
CA MET A 31 6.70 -2.91 6.23
C MET A 31 7.47 -3.14 7.54
N ASP A 32 8.79 -3.35 7.47
CA ASP A 32 9.62 -3.62 8.64
C ASP A 32 9.52 -2.48 9.68
N ASN A 33 9.61 -1.23 9.22
CA ASN A 33 9.47 -0.06 10.08
C ASN A 33 8.05 0.08 10.64
N ALA A 34 7.04 -0.18 9.82
CA ALA A 34 5.65 -0.03 10.22
C ALA A 34 5.22 -1.09 11.23
N LEU A 35 5.76 -2.32 11.18
CA LEU A 35 5.55 -3.32 12.23
C LEU A 35 6.16 -2.87 13.55
N MET A 36 7.42 -2.39 13.54
CA MET A 36 8.10 -1.90 14.74
C MET A 36 7.35 -0.74 15.42
N VAL A 37 6.89 0.23 14.65
CA VAL A 37 6.13 1.38 15.16
C VAL A 37 4.69 1.00 15.50
N GLY A 38 4.07 0.16 14.68
CA GLY A 38 2.67 -0.24 14.83
C GLY A 38 2.41 -1.03 16.11
N GLU A 39 3.27 -2.00 16.41
CA GLU A 39 3.16 -2.80 17.63
C GLU A 39 3.28 -1.95 18.90
N THR A 40 4.21 -1.00 18.91
CA THR A 40 4.45 -0.13 20.08
C THR A 40 3.36 0.93 20.28
N ASN A 41 2.59 1.26 19.25
CA ASN A 41 1.55 2.29 19.29
C ASN A 41 0.12 1.73 19.27
N GLY A 42 -0.05 0.40 19.26
CA GLY A 42 -1.36 -0.24 19.20
C GLY A 42 -2.11 -0.02 17.88
N ALA A 43 -1.36 0.13 16.78
CA ALA A 43 -1.95 0.30 15.46
C ALA A 43 -2.55 -1.02 14.94
N ASP A 44 -3.51 -0.91 14.02
CA ASP A 44 -4.07 -2.08 13.35
C ASP A 44 -3.08 -2.64 12.33
N LEU A 45 -2.39 -3.71 12.72
CA LEU A 45 -1.36 -4.32 11.89
C LEU A 45 -1.89 -4.76 10.52
N LYS A 46 -3.15 -5.22 10.40
CA LYS A 46 -3.70 -5.63 9.10
C LYS A 46 -3.79 -4.45 8.13
N VAL A 47 -4.11 -3.26 8.63
CA VAL A 47 -4.15 -2.04 7.80
C VAL A 47 -2.74 -1.63 7.40
N ILE A 48 -1.78 -1.71 8.33
CA ILE A 48 -0.37 -1.41 8.08
C ILE A 48 0.21 -2.30 6.98
N GLU A 49 -0.06 -3.61 7.05
CA GLU A 49 0.43 -4.58 6.07
C GLU A 49 -0.01 -4.21 4.66
N TYR A 50 -1.29 -3.84 4.47
CA TYR A 50 -1.77 -3.39 3.17
C TYR A 50 -1.21 -2.02 2.75
N PHE A 51 -1.06 -1.08 3.68
CA PHE A 51 -0.50 0.23 3.39
C PHE A 51 0.90 0.12 2.80
N ALA A 52 1.77 -0.69 3.43
CA ALA A 52 3.17 -0.82 3.05
C ALA A 52 3.36 -1.19 1.57
N TYR A 53 2.51 -2.06 1.03
CA TYR A 53 2.61 -2.53 -0.37
C TYR A 53 1.73 -1.76 -1.36
N LEU A 54 0.78 -0.95 -0.88
CA LEU A 54 -0.14 -0.19 -1.73
C LEU A 54 0.30 1.26 -1.97
N HIS A 55 0.91 1.92 -0.98
CA HIS A 55 1.10 3.37 -0.98
C HIS A 55 1.77 3.93 -2.25
N ASP A 56 2.84 3.28 -2.71
CA ASP A 56 3.62 3.67 -3.88
C ASP A 56 3.28 2.87 -5.16
N SER A 57 2.33 1.93 -5.10
CA SER A 57 2.05 1.01 -6.21
C SER A 57 1.38 1.65 -7.42
N CYS A 58 0.98 2.91 -7.32
CA CYS A 58 0.36 3.67 -8.41
C CYS A 58 1.19 4.88 -8.81
N ARG A 59 2.50 4.87 -8.53
CA ARG A 59 3.45 5.82 -9.09
C ARG A 59 3.56 5.68 -10.61
N VAL A 60 3.67 6.81 -11.29
CA VAL A 60 3.95 6.87 -12.73
C VAL A 60 5.39 7.31 -13.04
N ASN A 61 6.13 7.75 -12.02
CA ASN A 61 7.56 8.04 -12.07
C ASN A 61 8.19 8.04 -10.66
N ASP A 62 9.52 8.05 -10.61
CA ASP A 62 10.30 8.14 -9.37
C ASP A 62 10.50 9.59 -8.87
N GLY A 63 9.83 10.56 -9.48
CA GLY A 63 9.88 11.96 -9.07
C GLY A 63 8.83 12.31 -8.02
N ARG A 64 8.39 13.57 -8.05
CA ARG A 64 7.45 14.13 -7.06
C ARG A 64 6.08 13.44 -7.05
N ASP A 65 5.59 13.06 -8.23
CA ASP A 65 4.31 12.41 -8.49
C ASP A 65 3.22 12.60 -7.40
N PRO A 66 2.73 13.83 -7.14
CA PRO A 66 1.91 14.13 -5.96
C PRO A 66 0.56 13.40 -5.89
N GLU A 67 0.16 12.74 -6.97
CA GLU A 67 -1.14 12.08 -7.10
C GLU A 67 -1.05 10.55 -6.94
N HIS A 68 0.12 9.98 -6.61
CA HIS A 68 0.27 8.51 -6.45
C HIS A 68 -0.58 7.96 -5.30
N GLY A 69 -0.64 8.64 -4.15
CA GLY A 69 -1.51 8.26 -3.03
C GLY A 69 -2.99 8.21 -3.41
N PRO A 70 -3.59 9.31 -3.93
CA PRO A 70 -4.97 9.30 -4.42
C PRO A 70 -5.26 8.19 -5.44
N ARG A 71 -4.34 7.95 -6.38
CA ARG A 71 -4.49 6.85 -7.36
C ARG A 71 -4.44 5.48 -6.70
N ALA A 72 -3.54 5.25 -5.74
CA ALA A 72 -3.47 4.00 -5.01
C ALA A 72 -4.73 3.74 -4.16
N ALA A 73 -5.31 4.79 -3.57
CA ALA A 73 -6.59 4.68 -2.86
C ALA A 73 -7.75 4.34 -3.81
N ALA A 74 -7.78 4.92 -5.02
CA ALA A 74 -8.76 4.58 -6.04
C ALA A 74 -8.56 3.14 -6.56
N TYR A 75 -7.31 2.73 -6.77
CA TYR A 75 -6.94 1.37 -7.16
C TYR A 75 -7.44 0.33 -6.15
N ALA A 76 -7.26 0.60 -4.85
CA ALA A 76 -7.76 -0.28 -3.80
C ALA A 76 -9.29 -0.41 -3.82
N LYS A 77 -10.02 0.70 -4.05
CA LYS A 77 -11.48 0.69 -4.15
C LYS A 77 -11.97 -0.15 -5.34
N ASN A 78 -11.27 -0.10 -6.45
CA ASN A 78 -11.59 -0.89 -7.65
C ASN A 78 -11.31 -2.39 -7.48
N HIS A 79 -10.48 -2.77 -6.51
CA HIS A 79 -10.11 -4.15 -6.20
C HIS A 79 -10.49 -4.54 -4.76
N ARG A 80 -11.62 -4.01 -4.26
CA ARG A 80 -12.05 -4.13 -2.85
C ARG A 80 -12.06 -5.57 -2.34
N GLU A 81 -12.37 -6.53 -3.19
CA GLU A 81 -12.44 -7.97 -2.92
C GLU A 81 -11.08 -8.61 -2.59
N ILE A 82 -9.97 -7.99 -2.98
CA ILE A 82 -8.61 -8.44 -2.64
C ILE A 82 -8.30 -8.17 -1.15
N PHE A 83 -8.97 -7.17 -0.57
CA PHE A 83 -8.70 -6.71 0.79
C PHE A 83 -9.54 -7.48 1.81
N GLU A 84 -8.86 -8.33 2.59
CA GLU A 84 -9.43 -9.06 3.72
C GLU A 84 -9.54 -8.16 4.97
N LEU A 85 -10.06 -6.95 4.76
CA LEU A 85 -10.32 -5.91 5.75
C LEU A 85 -11.82 -5.70 5.88
N ASN A 86 -12.27 -5.41 7.10
CA ASN A 86 -13.63 -4.89 7.30
C ASN A 86 -13.74 -3.45 6.75
N ASP A 87 -14.96 -2.93 6.63
CA ASP A 87 -15.18 -1.64 5.98
C ASP A 87 -14.53 -0.47 6.72
N GLN A 88 -14.44 -0.53 8.04
CA GLN A 88 -13.78 0.50 8.83
C GLN A 88 -12.26 0.48 8.59
N GLN A 89 -11.64 -0.71 8.61
CA GLN A 89 -10.22 -0.89 8.31
C GLN A 89 -9.90 -0.44 6.88
N PHE A 90 -10.73 -0.81 5.91
CA PHE A 90 -10.56 -0.43 4.52
C PHE A 90 -10.70 1.08 4.31
N LYS A 91 -11.62 1.73 5.04
CA LYS A 91 -11.74 3.20 5.06
C LYS A 91 -10.48 3.86 5.63
N VAL A 92 -9.92 3.33 6.71
CA VAL A 92 -8.65 3.82 7.29
C VAL A 92 -7.51 3.64 6.29
N LEU A 93 -7.36 2.45 5.69
CA LEU A 93 -6.35 2.17 4.66
C LEU A 93 -6.42 3.18 3.52
N THR A 94 -7.60 3.35 2.91
CA THR A 94 -7.76 4.22 1.74
C THR A 94 -7.56 5.69 2.08
N ALA A 95 -7.94 6.13 3.28
CA ALA A 95 -7.64 7.49 3.75
C ALA A 95 -6.14 7.69 3.98
N ALA A 96 -5.46 6.75 4.64
CA ALA A 96 -4.03 6.80 4.90
C ALA A 96 -3.23 6.83 3.60
N VAL A 97 -3.53 5.92 2.67
CA VAL A 97 -2.89 5.87 1.34
C VAL A 97 -3.18 7.13 0.54
N SER A 98 -4.41 7.66 0.55
CA SER A 98 -4.71 8.88 -0.19
C SER A 98 -3.97 10.12 0.33
N GLY A 99 -3.65 10.16 1.63
CA GLY A 99 -3.09 11.35 2.30
C GLY A 99 -1.60 11.26 2.64
N HIS A 100 -0.89 10.22 2.18
CA HIS A 100 0.53 10.04 2.51
C HIS A 100 1.50 10.83 1.61
N THR A 101 0.99 11.43 0.54
CA THR A 101 1.77 12.17 -0.47
C THR A 101 1.90 13.65 -0.13
#